data_AF-A0A077PAJ4-F1
#
_entry.id   AF-A0A077PAJ4-F1
#
_cell.length_a   1.000
_cell.length_b   1.000
_cell.length_c   1.000
_cell.angle_alpha   90.00
_cell.angle_beta   90.00
_cell.angle_gamma   90.00
#
_symmetry.space_group_name_H-M   'P 1'
#
loop_
_entity.id
_entity.type
_entity.pdbx_description
1 polymer ?
#
loop_
_entity_poly.entity_id
_entity_poly.type
_entity_poly.pdbx_seq_one_letter_code
_entity_poly.pdbx_strand_id
1 'polypeptide(L)'
;MPWQPLKRCSYPNCRERVKSGRCEQHQREARRQQDKQRGTRTQRGYSNRWGRYRLHYLKANPLCAHCLQQSIYTPATIVDHIIPIQGDADVLFWPASNHQALCQTCHNRKTVQTDPITKAKRKQGIYRQQETEAAKRRGWLVAE
;
A
#
# COMPACT_ATOMS: atom_id res chain seq x y z
N MET A 1 -2.31 0.93 47.59
CA MET A 1 -2.66 -0.36 46.94
C MET A 1 -2.73 -0.15 45.43
N PRO A 2 -2.27 -1.09 44.58
CA PRO A 2 -2.45 -0.96 43.13
C PRO A 2 -3.96 -0.93 42.82
N TRP A 3 -4.38 0.05 42.02
CA TRP A 3 -5.80 0.32 41.70
C TRP A 3 -6.47 -0.82 40.93
N GLN A 4 -5.70 -1.72 40.30
CA GLN A 4 -6.22 -2.91 39.63
C GLN A 4 -5.26 -4.10 39.80
N PRO A 5 -5.75 -5.31 40.14
CA PRO A 5 -4.92 -6.50 40.18
C PRO A 5 -4.44 -6.88 38.77
N LEU A 6 -3.21 -7.38 38.68
CA LEU A 6 -2.69 -7.91 37.42
C LEU A 6 -3.49 -9.13 36.96
N LYS A 7 -3.86 -9.14 35.68
CA LYS A 7 -4.62 -10.20 35.02
C LYS A 7 -3.68 -11.21 34.37
N ARG A 8 -4.16 -12.41 34.10
CA ARG A 8 -3.42 -13.35 33.25
C ARG A 8 -3.37 -12.82 31.81
N CYS A 9 -2.25 -13.08 31.14
CA CYS A 9 -2.10 -12.88 29.70
C CYS A 9 -3.26 -13.53 28.94
N SER A 10 -3.81 -12.85 27.94
CA SER A 10 -4.94 -13.33 27.14
C SER A 10 -4.60 -14.41 26.11
N TYR A 11 -3.33 -14.85 26.03
CA TYR A 11 -2.91 -15.93 25.13
C TYR A 11 -3.22 -17.29 25.78
N PRO A 12 -3.75 -18.29 25.02
CA PRO A 12 -4.12 -19.59 25.57
C PRO A 12 -3.00 -20.21 26.42
N ASN A 13 -3.33 -20.66 27.62
CA ASN A 13 -2.41 -21.32 28.56
C ASN A 13 -1.21 -20.48 29.06
N CYS A 14 -1.15 -19.18 28.76
CA CYS A 14 -0.10 -18.31 29.31
C CYS A 14 -0.41 -17.91 30.76
N ARG A 15 0.55 -18.12 31.67
CA ARG A 15 0.39 -17.83 33.11
C ARG A 15 0.92 -16.47 33.55
N GLU A 16 1.53 -15.72 32.63
CA GLU A 16 2.16 -14.41 32.87
C GLU A 16 1.15 -13.37 33.35
N ARG A 17 1.56 -12.47 34.25
CA ARG A 17 0.68 -11.43 34.82
C ARG A 17 0.92 -10.09 34.13
N VAL A 18 -0.15 -9.48 33.63
CA VAL A 18 -0.12 -8.24 32.84
C VAL A 18 -1.18 -7.26 33.32
N LYS A 19 -0.99 -5.96 33.02
CA LYS A 19 -2.01 -4.93 33.28
C LYS A 19 -3.26 -5.15 32.40
N SER A 20 -3.06 -5.50 31.13
CA SER A 20 -4.11 -5.85 30.18
C SER A 20 -3.54 -6.60 28.96
N GLY A 21 -4.39 -7.39 28.28
CA GLY A 21 -4.06 -8.01 26.99
C GLY A 21 -3.04 -9.15 27.05
N ARG A 22 -2.12 -9.15 26.08
CA ARG A 22 -1.05 -10.16 25.93
C ARG A 22 0.23 -9.71 26.64
N CYS A 23 1.04 -10.64 27.15
CA CYS A 23 2.38 -10.31 27.66
C CYS A 23 3.34 -9.92 26.54
N GLU A 24 4.48 -9.30 26.87
CA GLU A 24 5.43 -8.81 25.88
C GLU A 24 5.87 -9.88 24.87
N GLN A 25 6.09 -11.12 25.32
CA GLN A 25 6.47 -12.22 24.44
C GLN A 25 5.39 -12.49 23.38
N HIS A 26 4.13 -12.62 23.80
CA HIS A 26 3.02 -12.86 22.87
C HIS A 26 2.65 -11.63 22.04
N GLN A 27 2.95 -10.42 22.52
CA GLN A 27 2.87 -9.20 21.71
C GLN A 27 3.95 -9.22 20.61
N ARG A 28 5.20 -9.57 20.96
CA ARG A 28 6.31 -9.70 20.00
C ARG A 28 6.04 -10.77 18.97
N GLU A 29 5.52 -11.93 19.38
CA GLU A 29 5.16 -13.02 18.48
C GLU A 29 4.03 -12.61 17.53
N ALA A 30 2.96 -12.00 18.05
CA ALA A 30 1.86 -11.52 17.21
C ALA A 30 2.34 -10.47 16.20
N ARG A 31 3.24 -9.56 16.62
CA ARG A 31 3.84 -8.56 15.73
C ARG A 31 4.71 -9.23 14.66
N ARG A 32 5.53 -10.23 15.02
CA ARG A 32 6.34 -11.02 14.08
C ARG A 32 5.46 -11.77 13.07
N GLN A 33 4.36 -12.39 13.50
CA GLN A 33 3.42 -13.06 12.60
C GLN A 33 2.78 -12.07 11.63
N GLN A 34 2.34 -10.91 12.13
CA GLN A 34 1.79 -9.85 11.30
C GLN A 34 2.80 -9.31 10.28
N ASP A 35 4.04 -9.06 10.70
CA ASP A 35 5.12 -8.61 9.81
C ASP A 35 5.45 -9.65 8.74
N LYS A 36 5.43 -10.95 9.10
CA LYS A 36 5.60 -12.05 8.14
C LYS A 36 4.49 -12.07 7.09
N GLN A 37 3.23 -11.87 7.49
CA GLN A 37 2.10 -11.78 6.56
C GLN A 37 2.17 -10.54 5.67
N ARG A 38 2.67 -9.43 6.21
CA ARG A 38 2.78 -8.15 5.49
C ARG A 38 3.91 -8.14 4.45
N GLY A 39 4.93 -8.96 4.65
CA GLY A 39 6.12 -9.00 3.79
C GLY A 39 7.08 -7.82 4.00
N THR A 40 8.26 -7.94 3.40
CA THR A 40 9.33 -6.94 3.52
C THR A 40 8.97 -5.62 2.85
N ARG A 41 9.68 -4.54 3.21
CA ARG A 41 9.56 -3.22 2.57
C ARG A 41 9.65 -3.32 1.04
N THR A 42 10.61 -4.10 0.54
CA THR A 42 10.87 -4.28 -0.89
C THR A 42 9.72 -5.03 -1.57
N GLN A 43 9.26 -6.15 -1.01
CA GLN A 43 8.11 -6.92 -1.53
C GLN A 43 6.82 -6.09 -1.61
N ARG A 44 6.69 -5.07 -0.76
CA ARG A 44 5.57 -4.12 -0.79
C ARG A 44 5.74 -2.98 -1.79
N GLY A 45 6.80 -2.99 -2.61
CA GLY A 45 7.05 -1.99 -3.64
C GLY A 45 7.92 -0.80 -3.22
N TYR A 46 8.36 -0.72 -1.95
CA TYR A 46 9.20 0.38 -1.47
C TYR A 46 10.70 0.14 -1.71
N SER A 47 11.06 -0.35 -2.90
CA SER A 47 12.46 -0.50 -3.31
C SER A 47 13.12 0.87 -3.53
N ASN A 48 14.45 0.93 -3.50
CA ASN A 48 15.18 2.16 -3.82
C ASN A 48 14.85 2.66 -5.24
N ARG A 49 14.61 1.73 -6.17
CA ARG A 49 14.17 2.01 -7.54
C ARG A 49 12.83 2.74 -7.57
N TRP A 50 11.85 2.28 -6.79
CA TRP A 50 10.57 2.98 -6.65
C TRP A 50 10.74 4.38 -6.05
N GLY A 51 11.62 4.53 -5.05
CA GLY A 51 11.96 5.82 -4.48
C GLY A 51 12.45 6.83 -5.53
N ARG A 52 13.39 6.41 -6.39
CA ARG A 52 13.89 7.24 -7.51
C ARG A 52 12.77 7.57 -8.50
N TYR A 53 12.03 6.56 -8.95
CA TYR A 53 10.91 6.73 -9.87
C TYR A 53 9.87 7.73 -9.34
N ARG A 54 9.47 7.59 -8.07
CA ARG A 54 8.49 8.45 -7.41
C ARG A 54 8.92 9.92 -7.44
N LEU A 55 10.18 10.22 -7.17
CA LEU A 55 10.69 11.59 -7.20
C LEU A 55 10.62 12.20 -8.61
N HIS A 56 11.04 11.44 -9.62
CA HIS A 56 10.94 11.88 -11.02
C HIS A 56 9.48 12.08 -11.46
N TYR A 57 8.60 11.14 -11.11
CA TYR A 57 7.20 11.20 -11.48
C TYR A 57 6.48 12.40 -10.85
N LEU A 58 6.71 12.69 -9.57
CA LEU A 58 6.12 13.86 -8.89
C LEU A 58 6.70 15.18 -9.40
N LYS A 59 7.96 15.21 -9.85
CA LYS A 59 8.54 16.40 -10.48
C LYS A 59 7.86 16.69 -11.82
N ALA A 60 7.57 15.66 -12.61
CA ALA A 60 6.85 15.79 -13.89
C ALA A 60 5.35 16.04 -13.70
N ASN A 61 4.76 15.54 -12.62
CA ASN A 61 3.34 15.66 -12.29
C ASN A 61 3.18 16.33 -10.92
N PRO A 62 3.44 17.65 -10.83
CA PRO A 62 3.47 18.36 -9.54
C PRO A 62 2.09 18.56 -8.91
N LEU A 63 1.02 18.39 -9.67
CA LEU A 63 -0.36 18.65 -9.23
C LEU A 63 -1.16 17.37 -9.07
N CYS A 64 -2.09 17.39 -8.13
CA CYS A 64 -3.04 16.30 -7.90
C CYS A 64 -3.99 16.17 -9.09
N ALA A 65 -3.99 15.00 -9.75
CA ALA A 65 -4.81 14.73 -10.92
C ALA A 65 -6.31 14.93 -10.65
N HIS A 66 -6.80 14.47 -9.49
CA HIS A 66 -8.21 14.63 -9.12
C HIS A 66 -8.59 16.09 -8.84
N CYS A 67 -7.72 16.85 -8.17
CA CYS A 67 -7.97 18.27 -7.93
C CYS A 67 -7.94 19.06 -9.25
N LEU A 68 -6.99 18.74 -10.13
CA LEU A 68 -6.84 19.41 -11.41
C LEU A 68 -8.07 19.22 -12.31
N GLN A 69 -8.70 18.05 -12.30
CA GLN A 69 -9.99 17.80 -12.97
C GLN A 69 -11.11 18.73 -12.48
N GLN A 70 -11.00 19.24 -11.25
CA GLN A 70 -11.92 20.20 -10.65
C GLN A 70 -11.42 21.64 -10.76
N SER A 71 -10.38 21.90 -11.56
CA SER A 71 -9.69 23.20 -11.66
C SER A 71 -9.09 23.71 -10.34
N ILE A 72 -8.73 22.79 -9.43
CA ILE A 72 -8.08 23.08 -8.15
C ILE A 72 -6.60 22.69 -8.23
N TYR A 73 -5.71 23.65 -7.96
CA TYR A 73 -4.26 23.47 -8.07
C TYR A 73 -3.64 23.04 -6.73
N THR A 74 -3.85 21.78 -6.35
CA THR A 74 -3.25 21.20 -5.14
C THR A 74 -1.98 20.44 -5.47
N PRO A 75 -0.86 20.62 -4.74
CA PRO A 75 0.36 19.85 -4.96
C PRO A 75 0.15 18.36 -4.71
N ALA A 76 0.69 17.52 -5.59
CA ALA A 76 0.71 16.08 -5.41
C ALA A 76 1.86 15.67 -4.49
N THR A 77 1.58 14.75 -3.56
CA THR A 77 2.57 14.22 -2.62
C THR A 77 2.70 12.70 -2.74
N ILE A 78 1.79 12.04 -3.46
CA ILE A 78 1.71 10.59 -3.54
C ILE A 78 1.62 10.19 -5.01
N VAL A 79 2.37 9.15 -5.37
CA VAL A 79 2.18 8.42 -6.63
C VAL A 79 1.36 7.19 -6.29
N ASP A 80 0.16 7.14 -6.85
CA ASP A 80 -0.85 6.13 -6.56
C ASP A 80 -1.11 5.27 -7.81
N HIS A 81 -1.46 4.01 -7.60
CA HIS A 81 -1.85 3.10 -8.68
C HIS A 81 -3.34 3.25 -8.99
N ILE A 82 -3.69 3.62 -10.23
CA ILE A 82 -5.07 3.80 -10.70
C ILE A 82 -5.85 2.48 -10.50
N ILE A 83 -5.28 1.38 -10.99
CA ILE A 83 -5.73 0.01 -10.74
C ILE A 83 -4.90 -0.52 -9.56
N PRO A 84 -5.53 -0.84 -8.41
CA PRO A 84 -4.81 -1.30 -7.23
C PRO A 84 -4.04 -2.60 -7.49
N ILE A 85 -2.79 -2.63 -7.01
CA ILE A 85 -1.84 -3.72 -7.14
C ILE A 85 -1.77 -4.62 -5.90
N GLN A 86 -1.23 -5.83 -6.07
CA GLN A 86 -0.96 -6.78 -4.98
C GLN A 86 0.56 -7.04 -4.83
N GLY A 87 1.30 -6.00 -4.44
CA GLY A 87 2.75 -6.09 -4.23
C GLY A 87 3.57 -5.74 -5.48
N ASP A 88 4.89 -5.82 -5.35
CA ASP A 88 5.87 -5.40 -6.37
C ASP A 88 5.93 -6.31 -7.61
N ALA A 89 5.59 -7.59 -7.45
CA ALA A 89 5.54 -8.58 -8.53
C ALA A 89 4.33 -8.43 -9.48
N ASP A 90 3.38 -7.55 -9.15
CA ASP A 90 2.20 -7.30 -9.96
C ASP A 90 2.58 -6.69 -11.31
N VAL A 91 2.00 -7.19 -12.40
CA VAL A 91 2.27 -6.69 -13.76
C VAL A 91 1.92 -5.21 -13.91
N LEU A 92 0.94 -4.73 -13.14
CA LEU A 92 0.49 -3.34 -13.13
C LEU A 92 1.33 -2.43 -12.21
N PHE A 93 2.41 -2.92 -11.61
CA PHE A 93 3.23 -2.14 -10.69
C PHE A 93 3.99 -0.98 -11.37
N TRP A 94 4.68 -1.30 -12.47
CA TRP A 94 5.61 -0.40 -13.18
C TRP A 94 5.03 0.42 -14.34
N PRO A 95 3.95 0.02 -15.05
CA PRO A 95 3.42 0.82 -16.14
C PRO A 95 3.04 2.22 -15.67
N ALA A 96 3.68 3.25 -16.24
CA ALA A 96 3.37 4.64 -15.93
C ALA A 96 1.91 5.01 -16.23
N SER A 97 1.27 4.29 -17.16
CA SER A 97 -0.16 4.40 -17.47
C SER A 97 -1.07 3.98 -16.33
N ASN A 98 -0.55 3.25 -15.34
CA ASN A 98 -1.27 2.89 -14.12
C ASN A 98 -0.92 3.80 -12.94
N HIS A 99 -0.10 4.84 -13.12
CA HIS A 99 0.24 5.79 -12.05
C HIS A 99 -0.52 7.09 -12.21
N GLN A 100 -0.82 7.71 -11.07
CA GLN A 100 -1.37 9.06 -10.99
C GLN A 100 -0.79 9.81 -9.80
N ALA A 101 -0.60 11.12 -9.95
CA ALA A 101 -0.13 12.00 -8.88
C ALA A 101 -1.34 12.50 -8.07
N LEU A 102 -1.35 12.26 -6.76
CA LEU A 102 -2.46 12.66 -5.87
C LEU A 102 -1.95 13.41 -4.64
N CYS A 103 -2.79 14.30 -4.11
CA CYS A 103 -2.64 14.81 -2.76
C CYS A 103 -3.15 13.78 -1.73
N GLN A 104 -2.76 13.94 -0.46
CA GLN A 104 -3.14 13.01 0.61
C GLN A 104 -4.65 12.81 0.72
N THR A 105 -5.44 13.89 0.61
CA THR A 105 -6.90 13.86 0.74
C THR A 105 -7.56 13.05 -0.37
N CYS A 106 -7.17 13.28 -1.63
CA CYS A 106 -7.70 12.55 -2.77
C CYS A 106 -7.29 11.08 -2.76
N HIS A 107 -6.04 10.79 -2.38
CA HIS A 107 -5.56 9.43 -2.20
C HIS A 107 -6.40 8.68 -1.16
N ASN A 108 -6.58 9.25 0.03
CA ASN A 108 -7.38 8.61 1.10
C ASN A 108 -8.83 8.35 0.65
N ARG A 109 -9.45 9.32 -0.03
CA ARG A 109 -10.79 9.16 -0.58
C ARG A 109 -10.85 8.01 -1.59
N LYS A 110 -9.90 7.94 -2.52
CA LYS A 110 -9.81 6.84 -3.49
C LYS A 110 -9.67 5.49 -2.81
N THR A 111 -8.78 5.37 -1.82
CA THR A 111 -8.56 4.11 -1.09
C THR A 111 -9.83 3.57 -0.44
N VAL A 112 -10.68 4.46 0.09
CA VAL A 112 -11.92 4.07 0.77
C VAL A 112 -13.07 3.84 -0.21
N GLN A 113 -13.24 4.72 -1.20
CA GLN A 113 -14.45 4.75 -2.03
C GLN A 113 -14.27 4.03 -3.37
N THR A 114 -13.13 4.22 -4.04
CA THR A 114 -12.92 3.78 -5.42
C THR A 114 -12.20 2.44 -5.48
N ASP A 115 -11.16 2.24 -4.65
CA ASP A 115 -10.33 1.04 -4.69
C ASP A 115 -11.11 -0.27 -4.49
N PRO A 116 -12.10 -0.38 -3.56
CA PRO A 116 -12.89 -1.61 -3.43
C PRO A 116 -13.63 -1.97 -4.71
N ILE A 117 -14.20 -0.96 -5.38
CA ILE A 117 -14.93 -1.12 -6.64
C ILE A 117 -13.96 -1.52 -7.76
N THR A 118 -12.83 -0.83 -7.90
CA THR A 118 -11.82 -1.15 -8.90
C THR A 118 -11.25 -2.55 -8.71
N LYS A 119 -11.01 -2.98 -7.46
CA LYS A 119 -10.60 -4.35 -7.15
C LYS A 119 -11.64 -5.38 -7.55
N ALA A 120 -12.93 -5.12 -7.30
CA ALA A 120 -14.01 -6.00 -7.73
C ALA A 120 -14.06 -6.11 -9.27
N LYS A 121 -13.94 -4.98 -9.97
CA LYS A 121 -13.86 -4.92 -11.45
C LYS A 121 -12.65 -5.68 -11.99
N ARG A 122 -11.49 -5.56 -11.34
CA ARG A 122 -10.28 -6.33 -11.69
C ARG A 122 -10.51 -7.83 -11.53
N LYS A 123 -11.13 -8.26 -10.44
CA LYS A 123 -11.49 -9.66 -10.21
C LYS A 123 -12.46 -10.20 -11.28
N GLN A 124 -13.34 -9.35 -11.80
CA GLN A 124 -14.24 -9.67 -12.92
C GLN A 124 -13.55 -9.71 -14.29
N GLY A 125 -12.25 -9.41 -14.36
CA GLY A 125 -11.46 -9.46 -15.60
C GLY A 125 -11.60 -8.23 -16.49
N ILE A 126 -12.22 -7.14 -16.00
CA ILE A 126 -12.43 -5.92 -16.78
C ILE A 126 -11.10 -5.31 -17.25
N TYR A 127 -10.03 -5.48 -16.48
CA TYR A 127 -8.71 -4.92 -16.78
C TYR A 127 -7.75 -5.88 -17.50
N ARG A 128 -8.24 -6.99 -18.05
CA ARG A 128 -7.40 -8.05 -18.63
C ARG A 128 -6.54 -7.53 -19.77
N GLN A 129 -7.06 -6.62 -20.60
CA GLN A 129 -6.28 -5.98 -21.66
C GLN A 129 -5.10 -5.18 -21.08
N GLN A 130 -5.34 -4.27 -20.13
CA GLN A 130 -4.24 -3.52 -19.50
C GLN A 130 -3.20 -4.43 -18.84
N GLU A 131 -3.64 -5.51 -18.18
CA GLU A 131 -2.72 -6.49 -17.59
C GLU A 131 -1.86 -7.19 -18.65
N THR A 132 -2.45 -7.60 -19.77
CA THR A 132 -1.69 -8.22 -20.87
C THR A 132 -0.72 -7.26 -21.53
N GLU A 133 -1.10 -6.00 -21.74
CA GLU A 133 -0.21 -4.97 -22.28
C GLU A 133 0.94 -4.66 -21.31
N ALA A 134 0.63 -4.54 -20.02
CA ALA A 134 1.62 -4.36 -18.98
C ALA A 134 2.62 -5.53 -18.90
N ALA A 135 2.13 -6.76 -19.07
CA ALA A 135 2.98 -7.96 -19.11
C ALA A 135 3.92 -7.99 -20.33
N LYS A 136 3.46 -7.51 -21.50
CA LYS A 136 4.29 -7.39 -22.71
C LYS A 136 5.38 -6.33 -22.55
N ARG A 137 5.11 -5.26 -21.81
CA ARG A 137 6.02 -4.11 -21.60
C ARG A 137 7.08 -4.32 -20.51
N ARG A 138 7.38 -5.56 -20.11
CA ARG A 138 8.45 -5.89 -19.13
C ARG A 138 9.87 -5.43 -19.54
N GLY A 139 10.07 -4.95 -20.78
CA GLY A 139 11.35 -4.48 -21.30
C GLY A 139 11.71 -3.00 -21.07
N TRP A 140 10.81 -2.14 -20.56
CA TRP A 140 11.03 -0.68 -20.63
C TRP A 140 11.74 -0.01 -19.44
N LEU A 141 12.46 -0.77 -18.61
CA LEU A 141 13.41 -0.23 -17.61
C LEU A 141 14.61 -1.18 -17.47
N VAL A 142 15.15 -1.64 -18.61
CA VAL A 142 16.52 -2.17 -18.71
C VAL A 142 17.33 -1.12 -19.46
N ALA A 143 17.70 -0.07 -18.74
CA ALA A 143 18.79 0.81 -19.11
C ALA A 143 19.50 1.12 -17.79
N GLU A 144 20.52 0.29 -17.55
CA GLU A 144 21.68 0.37 -16.63
C GLU A 144 21.63 1.35 -15.45
#